data_AF-A0A6C0J0A8-F1
#
_entry.id   AF-A0A6C0J0A8-F1
#
_cell.length_a   1.000
_cell.length_b   1.000
_cell.length_c   1.000
_cell.angle_alpha   90.00
_cell.angle_beta   90.00
_cell.angle_gamma   90.00
#
_symmetry.space_group_name_H-M   'P 1'
#
loop_
_entity.id
_entity.type
_entity.pdbx_description
1 polymer ?
#
loop_
_entity_poly.entity_id
_entity_poly.type
_entity_poly.pdbx_seq_one_letter_code
_entity_poly.pdbx_strand_id
1 'polypeptide(L)'
;MQVIRDETWQQCLASAVKMFRLSEPDDKCYHLADATWKCKMSYKRHEEKKESRQVVVIDKLPESVVTQRTHVKTCQATTMSGKPCSFKAVCGDFCKKHRIDKVPLGKKVQLKS
;
A
#
# COMPACT_ATOMS: atom_id res chain seq x y z
N MET A 1 30.11 -8.42 4.81
CA MET A 1 29.20 -7.51 4.09
C MET A 1 29.82 -7.22 2.74
N GLN A 2 29.11 -7.53 1.65
CA GLN A 2 29.57 -7.21 0.29
C GLN A 2 29.51 -5.69 0.10
N VAL A 3 30.57 -5.11 -0.47
CA VAL A 3 30.63 -3.67 -0.72
C VAL A 3 29.82 -3.33 -1.96
N ILE A 4 28.99 -2.31 -1.87
CA ILE A 4 28.26 -1.73 -3.00
C ILE A 4 28.88 -0.36 -3.26
N ARG A 5 29.29 -0.10 -4.51
CA ARG A 5 29.87 1.18 -4.93
C ARG A 5 28.78 2.21 -5.23
N ASP A 6 27.91 2.42 -4.25
CA ASP A 6 26.85 3.42 -4.29
C ASP A 6 27.40 4.84 -4.04
N GLU A 7 26.52 5.83 -4.03
CA GLU A 7 26.88 7.23 -3.78
C GLU A 7 27.61 7.42 -2.43
N THR A 8 27.19 6.69 -1.39
CA THR A 8 27.83 6.78 -0.06
C THR A 8 29.26 6.24 -0.12
N TRP A 9 29.49 5.16 -0.85
CA TRP A 9 30.83 4.63 -1.08
C TRP A 9 31.70 5.60 -1.88
N GLN A 10 31.15 6.22 -2.93
CA GLN A 10 31.87 7.24 -3.72
C GLN A 10 32.29 8.44 -2.86
N GLN A 11 31.43 8.89 -1.95
CA GLN A 11 31.77 9.93 -0.97
C GLN A 11 32.89 9.48 -0.02
N CYS A 12 32.90 8.22 0.40
CA CYS A 12 33.98 7.65 1.20
C CYS A 12 35.30 7.62 0.42
N LEU A 13 35.26 7.25 -0.85
CA LEU A 13 36.44 7.27 -1.74
C LEU A 13 36.98 8.70 -1.93
N ALA A 14 36.11 9.66 -2.25
CA ALA A 14 36.50 11.05 -2.42
C ALA A 14 37.12 11.63 -1.14
N SER A 15 36.57 11.26 0.03
CA SER A 15 37.12 11.64 1.33
C SER A 15 38.50 11.01 1.58
N ALA A 16 38.70 9.74 1.22
CA ALA A 16 39.99 9.06 1.31
C ALA A 16 41.05 9.72 0.41
N VAL A 17 40.70 10.00 -0.85
CA VAL A 17 41.58 10.70 -1.81
C VAL A 17 42.00 12.07 -1.27
N LYS A 18 41.04 12.84 -0.73
CA LYS A 18 41.30 14.14 -0.10
C LYS A 18 42.19 14.01 1.15
N MET A 19 41.97 12.98 1.97
CA MET A 19 42.76 12.71 3.18
C MET A 19 44.22 12.41 2.85
N PHE A 20 44.46 11.57 1.84
CA PHE A 20 45.81 11.26 1.37
C PHE A 20 46.40 12.32 0.44
N ARG A 21 45.63 13.37 0.10
CA ARG A 21 46.03 14.48 -0.79
C ARG A 21 46.49 14.00 -2.17
N LEU A 22 45.80 13.01 -2.70
CA LEU A 22 46.08 12.45 -4.03
C LEU A 22 45.21 13.13 -5.09
N SER A 23 45.72 13.22 -6.32
CA SER A 23 44.95 13.69 -7.47
C SER A 23 44.01 12.62 -8.01
N GLU A 24 44.41 11.36 -7.90
CA GLU A 24 43.65 10.20 -8.33
C GLU A 24 43.64 9.12 -7.23
N PRO A 25 42.60 8.28 -7.15
CA PRO A 25 42.51 7.24 -6.12
C PRO A 25 43.54 6.13 -6.32
N ASP A 26 44.25 5.77 -5.24
CA ASP A 26 45.12 4.60 -5.17
C ASP A 26 44.44 3.41 -4.48
N ASP A 27 45.09 2.26 -4.45
CA ASP A 27 44.58 1.05 -3.76
C ASP A 27 44.28 1.28 -2.28
N LYS A 28 45.05 2.13 -1.61
CA LYS A 28 44.81 2.47 -0.20
C LYS A 28 43.51 3.26 -0.03
N CYS A 29 43.21 4.16 -0.96
CA CYS A 29 41.93 4.88 -0.99
C CYS A 29 40.76 3.92 -1.17
N TYR A 30 40.87 2.93 -2.09
CA TYR A 30 39.82 1.93 -2.28
C TYR A 30 39.61 1.07 -1.04
N HIS A 31 40.69 0.60 -0.40
CA HIS A 31 40.60 -0.18 0.84
C HIS A 31 39.98 0.62 2.00
N LEU A 32 40.36 1.90 2.15
CA LEU A 32 39.80 2.76 3.18
C LEU A 32 38.31 3.06 2.91
N ALA A 33 37.94 3.30 1.66
CA ALA A 33 36.54 3.53 1.27
C ALA A 33 35.67 2.29 1.59
N ASP A 34 36.14 1.09 1.23
CA ASP A 34 35.47 -0.17 1.52
C ASP A 34 35.26 -0.38 3.03
N ALA A 35 36.31 -0.16 3.83
CA ALA A 35 36.25 -0.30 5.28
C ALA A 35 35.28 0.70 5.91
N THR A 36 35.35 1.97 5.48
CA THR A 36 34.50 3.06 5.98
C THR A 36 33.03 2.81 5.63
N TRP A 37 32.74 2.39 4.40
CA TRP A 37 31.39 2.07 3.96
C TRP A 37 30.81 0.89 4.76
N LYS A 38 31.57 -0.19 4.95
CA LYS A 38 31.12 -1.33 5.78
C LYS A 38 30.76 -0.89 7.20
N CYS A 39 31.57 0.02 7.78
CA CYS A 39 31.32 0.58 9.09
C CYS A 39 30.00 1.39 9.13
N LYS A 40 29.82 2.32 8.18
CA LYS A 40 28.58 3.11 8.06
C LYS A 40 27.34 2.22 7.89
N MET A 41 27.41 1.22 7.01
CA MET A 41 26.31 0.29 6.79
C MET A 41 26.04 -0.59 8.01
N SER A 42 27.06 -0.92 8.81
CA SER A 42 26.86 -1.61 10.08
C SER A 42 26.08 -0.72 11.05
N TYR A 43 26.46 0.56 11.21
CA TYR A 43 25.73 1.49 12.06
C TYR A 43 24.28 1.64 11.62
N LYS A 44 24.03 1.81 10.31
CA LYS A 44 22.67 1.90 9.77
C LYS A 44 21.83 0.67 10.13
N ARG A 45 22.39 -0.54 9.98
CA ARG A 45 21.70 -1.78 10.37
C ARG A 45 21.44 -1.87 11.88
N HIS A 46 22.34 -1.35 12.70
CA HIS A 46 22.13 -1.31 14.15
C HIS A 46 21.03 -0.32 14.52
N GLU A 47 20.95 0.82 13.84
CA GLU A 47 19.88 1.81 13.99
C GLU A 47 18.54 1.23 13.56
N GLU A 48 18.43 0.64 12.37
CA GLU A 48 17.22 -0.05 11.88
C GLU A 48 16.75 -1.14 12.85
N LYS A 49 17.69 -1.92 13.44
CA LYS A 49 17.38 -2.91 14.47
C LYS A 49 16.89 -2.28 15.78
N LYS A 50 17.37 -1.09 16.13
CA LYS A 50 16.93 -0.37 17.32
C LYS A 50 15.55 0.22 17.11
N GLU A 51 15.32 0.86 15.96
CA GLU A 51 14.01 1.42 15.56
C GLU A 51 12.94 0.33 15.47
N SER A 52 13.23 -0.79 14.81
CA SER A 52 12.28 -1.93 14.71
C SER A 52 11.92 -2.57 16.05
N ARG A 53 12.77 -2.41 17.08
CA ARG A 53 12.53 -2.92 18.44
C ARG A 53 11.98 -1.84 19.39
N GLN A 54 11.80 -0.62 18.92
CA GLN A 54 11.36 0.48 19.76
C GLN A 54 9.90 0.30 20.16
N VAL A 55 9.61 0.52 21.45
CA VAL A 55 8.23 0.59 21.94
C VAL A 55 7.67 1.96 21.54
N VAL A 56 6.65 1.95 20.68
CA VAL A 56 5.91 3.16 20.31
C VAL A 56 4.78 3.35 21.33
N VAL A 57 4.86 4.43 22.10
CA VAL A 57 3.79 4.80 23.04
C VAL A 57 2.72 5.58 22.27
N ILE A 58 1.52 5.00 22.20
CA ILE A 58 0.38 5.62 21.55
C ILE A 58 -0.34 6.49 22.59
N ASP A 59 -0.16 7.81 22.50
CA ASP A 59 -0.76 8.78 23.43
C ASP A 59 -2.25 8.99 23.18
N LYS A 60 -2.70 8.88 21.92
CA LYS A 60 -4.10 9.03 21.53
C LYS A 60 -4.62 7.75 20.91
N LEU A 61 -5.77 7.31 21.36
CA LEU A 61 -6.50 6.20 20.75
C LEU A 61 -6.69 6.48 19.25
N PRO A 62 -6.40 5.51 18.36
CA PRO A 62 -6.66 5.69 16.94
C PRO A 62 -8.15 5.98 16.73
N GLU A 63 -8.45 6.96 15.88
CA GLU A 63 -9.82 7.38 15.61
C GLU A 63 -10.58 6.24 14.94
N SER A 64 -11.56 5.67 15.65
CA SER A 64 -12.39 4.62 15.10
C SER A 64 -13.32 5.22 14.06
N VAL A 65 -12.98 5.05 12.78
CA VAL A 65 -13.93 5.34 11.70
C VAL A 65 -15.06 4.32 11.80
N VAL A 66 -16.16 4.70 12.44
CA VAL A 66 -17.37 3.87 12.48
C VAL A 66 -17.97 3.88 11.07
N THR A 67 -17.49 2.97 10.22
CA THR A 67 -18.18 2.69 8.95
C THR A 67 -19.55 2.11 9.32
N GLN A 68 -20.63 2.80 8.95
CA GLN A 68 -21.97 2.27 9.14
C GLN A 68 -22.06 0.92 8.42
N ARG A 69 -22.08 -0.17 9.20
CA ARG A 69 -22.14 -1.56 8.70
C ARG A 69 -23.43 -1.86 7.94
N THR A 70 -24.42 -0.98 8.02
CA THR A 70 -25.77 -1.18 7.49
C THR A 70 -26.18 -0.05 6.56
N HIS A 71 -25.50 0.10 5.42
CA HIS A 71 -26.13 0.83 4.32
C HIS A 71 -27.29 -0.04 3.80
N VAL A 72 -28.52 0.34 4.14
CA VAL A 72 -29.72 -0.31 3.63
C VAL A 72 -29.76 -0.07 2.12
N LYS A 73 -29.38 -1.08 1.33
CA LYS A 73 -29.44 -1.02 -0.13
C LYS A 73 -30.91 -0.95 -0.59
N THR A 74 -31.23 -0.02 -1.48
CA THR A 74 -32.51 0.04 -2.19
C THR A 74 -32.45 -0.81 -3.45
N CYS A 75 -33.61 -1.26 -3.92
CA CYS A 75 -33.73 -2.12 -5.11
C CYS A 75 -33.30 -1.37 -6.38
N GLN A 76 -32.41 -1.97 -7.18
CA GLN A 76 -31.86 -1.34 -8.40
C GLN A 76 -32.79 -1.43 -9.63
N ALA A 77 -33.94 -2.11 -9.54
CA ALA A 77 -34.89 -2.20 -10.65
C ALA A 77 -35.69 -0.90 -10.87
N THR A 78 -36.16 -0.71 -12.11
CA THR A 78 -37.05 0.38 -12.50
C THR A 78 -38.49 -0.13 -12.55
N THR A 79 -39.43 0.67 -12.05
CA THR A 79 -40.87 0.39 -12.12
C THR A 79 -41.42 0.63 -13.53
N MET A 80 -42.61 0.12 -13.84
CA MET A 80 -43.28 0.34 -15.13
C MET A 80 -43.53 1.82 -15.46
N SER A 81 -43.49 2.69 -14.44
CA SER A 81 -43.62 4.14 -14.59
C SER A 81 -42.26 4.84 -14.84
N GLY A 82 -41.18 4.10 -15.06
CA GLY A 82 -39.84 4.64 -15.32
C GLY A 82 -39.08 5.16 -14.09
N LYS A 83 -39.66 5.03 -12.88
CA LYS A 83 -39.03 5.47 -11.62
C LYS A 83 -38.26 4.33 -10.94
N PRO A 84 -37.14 4.59 -10.24
CA PRO A 84 -36.42 3.58 -9.49
C PRO A 84 -37.30 2.99 -8.37
N CYS A 85 -37.12 1.70 -8.11
CA CYS A 85 -37.87 0.99 -7.10
C CYS A 85 -37.49 1.45 -5.68
N SER A 86 -38.44 1.98 -4.92
CA SER A 86 -38.22 2.49 -3.55
C SER A 86 -38.11 1.40 -2.47
N PHE A 87 -38.30 0.14 -2.82
CA PHE A 87 -38.28 -0.96 -1.85
C PHE A 87 -36.84 -1.35 -1.46
N LYS A 88 -36.66 -1.78 -0.21
CA LYS A 88 -35.38 -2.31 0.29
C LYS A 88 -34.95 -3.55 -0.52
N ALA A 89 -33.67 -3.62 -0.85
CA ALA A 89 -33.05 -4.80 -1.42
C ALA A 89 -32.93 -5.88 -0.33
N VAL A 90 -33.56 -7.03 -0.56
CA VAL A 90 -33.65 -8.14 0.39
C VAL A 90 -33.05 -9.42 -0.21
N CYS A 91 -32.98 -9.51 -1.53
CA CYS A 91 -32.36 -10.61 -2.27
C CYS A 91 -31.26 -10.04 -3.19
N GLY A 92 -30.07 -9.84 -2.64
CA GLY A 92 -28.97 -9.16 -3.35
C GLY A 92 -29.26 -7.68 -3.55
N ASP A 93 -29.26 -7.22 -4.81
CA ASP A 93 -29.52 -5.82 -5.18
C ASP A 93 -30.98 -5.53 -5.54
N PHE A 94 -31.88 -6.50 -5.37
CA PHE A 94 -33.31 -6.38 -5.71
C PHE A 94 -34.23 -6.62 -4.51
N CYS A 95 -35.46 -6.08 -4.59
CA CYS A 95 -36.52 -6.37 -3.64
C CYS A 95 -37.22 -7.70 -3.98
N LYS A 96 -38.04 -8.23 -3.05
CA LYS A 96 -38.79 -9.48 -3.27
C LYS A 96 -39.68 -9.47 -4.53
N LYS A 97 -40.12 -8.30 -4.99
CA LYS A 97 -40.95 -8.14 -6.20
C LYS A 97 -40.14 -8.21 -7.49
N HIS A 98 -38.89 -7.75 -7.46
CA HIS A 98 -37.97 -7.71 -8.60
C HIS A 98 -36.90 -8.80 -8.52
N ARG A 99 -37.22 -9.91 -7.83
CA ARG A 99 -36.32 -11.04 -7.68
C ARG A 99 -36.22 -11.82 -8.99
N ILE A 100 -35.01 -11.97 -9.52
CA ILE A 100 -34.75 -12.66 -10.80
C ILE A 100 -34.75 -14.19 -10.65
N ASP A 101 -34.54 -14.71 -9.43
CA ASP A 101 -34.41 -16.15 -9.14
C ASP A 101 -35.61 -17.03 -9.54
N LYS A 102 -36.81 -16.46 -9.75
CA LYS A 102 -38.01 -17.23 -10.14
C LYS A 102 -38.32 -17.19 -11.63
N VAL A 103 -37.52 -16.52 -12.45
CA VAL A 103 -37.73 -16.43 -13.90
C VAL A 103 -36.53 -17.10 -14.60
N PRO A 104 -36.74 -18.12 -15.44
CA PRO A 104 -35.64 -18.69 -16.21
C PRO A 104 -35.09 -17.60 -17.15
N LEU A 105 -33.78 -17.33 -17.05
CA LEU A 105 -33.07 -16.43 -17.96
C LEU A 105 -33.36 -16.87 -19.42
N GLY A 106 -33.78 -15.92 -20.27
CA GLY A 106 -33.96 -16.15 -21.71
C GLY A 106 -35.39 -16.25 -22.24
N LYS A 107 -36.45 -16.14 -21.42
CA LYS A 107 -37.82 -16.02 -21.95
C LYS A 107 -38.13 -14.59 -22.42
N LYS A 108 -38.42 -14.43 -23.72
CA LYS A 108 -39.02 -13.20 -24.27
C LYS A 108 -40.36 -12.93 -23.57
N VAL A 109 -40.52 -11.72 -23.03
CA VAL A 109 -41.79 -11.23 -22.49
C VAL A 109 -42.78 -11.12 -23.64
N GLN A 110 -43.87 -11.90 -23.61
CA GLN A 110 -44.98 -11.70 -24.54
C GLN A 110 -45.85 -10.56 -24.02
N LEU A 111 -45.77 -9.41 -24.69
CA LEU A 111 -46.72 -8.31 -24.52
C LEU A 111 -48.01 -8.72 -25.24
N LYS A 112 -49.10 -8.95 -24.50
CA LYS A 112 -50.44 -8.99 -25.08
C LYS A 112 -50.91 -7.53 -25.23
N SER A 113 -51.23 -7.16 -26.48
CA SER A 113 -51.95 -5.92 -26.83
C SER A 113 -53.33 -5.87 -26.20
#